data_AF-A0A5B1QYB5-F1
#
_entry.id   AF-A0A5B1QYB5-F1
#
_cell.length_a   1.000
_cell.length_b   1.000
_cell.length_c   1.000
_cell.angle_alpha   90.00
_cell.angle_beta   90.00
_cell.angle_gamma   90.00
#
_symmetry.space_group_name_H-M   'P 1'
#
loop_
_entity.id
_entity.type
_entity.pdbx_description
1 polymer ?
#
loop_
_entity_poly.entity_id
_entity_poly.type
_entity_poly.pdbx_seq_one_letter_code
_entity_poly.pdbx_strand_id
1 'polypeptide(L)'
;MHSNVYLNPRPTLGLRNEFYYSPDGTVVFQVDDQLFNVPAQTLSERSPVFREMFAKRPRPMGICFRLTPDGPCQLHGRSVPPPMRGIQAGSACNYKPIHLKHTTAFEFETLMDSFFHKIDGGLLPTPERSLALLRAAHQFEVDISARLDALTGVLNATYLPTTPATIIGALEECTADPEHMRRALECIVRRQMPMSGAEAARMSREVRDGIVKARDRYFRESQRSSCVDEADKAEVCADAVAELVRTLRTSRETGYDPIRGRGAGLYSETFSREGVFDGAAVGAQLRVGWPAIARLSWE
;
A
#
# COMPACT_ATOMS: atom_id res chain seq x y z
N MET A 1 12.17 22.38 27.14
CA MET A 1 10.79 22.46 26.62
C MET A 1 10.82 23.16 25.28
N HIS A 2 10.96 22.42 24.17
CA HIS A 2 10.92 22.97 22.81
C HIS A 2 9.54 22.70 22.23
N SER A 3 8.69 23.73 22.24
CA SER A 3 7.37 23.68 21.62
C SER A 3 7.53 23.67 20.10
N ASN A 4 7.43 22.49 19.49
CA ASN A 4 7.28 22.35 18.04
C ASN A 4 5.90 22.86 17.65
N VAL A 5 5.83 24.15 17.30
CA VAL A 5 4.65 24.74 16.68
C VAL A 5 4.60 24.21 15.25
N TYR A 6 3.79 23.17 15.04
CA TYR A 6 3.37 22.76 13.70
C TYR A 6 2.56 23.91 13.09
N LEU A 7 3.25 24.80 12.39
CA LEU A 7 2.63 25.75 11.49
C LEU A 7 1.88 24.93 10.45
N ASN A 8 0.55 24.85 10.58
CA ASN A 8 -0.30 24.35 9.50
C ASN A 8 -0.01 25.20 8.27
N PRO A 9 0.61 24.65 7.20
CA PRO A 9 0.83 25.42 5.99
C PRO A 9 -0.54 25.90 5.50
N ARG A 10 -0.60 27.19 5.12
CA ARG A 10 -1.79 27.72 4.44
C ARG A 10 -2.09 26.80 3.26
N PRO A 11 -3.36 26.41 3.03
CA PRO A 11 -3.71 25.58 1.89
C PRO A 11 -3.24 26.30 0.63
N THR A 12 -2.19 25.77 0.02
CA THR A 12 -1.77 26.17 -1.33
C THR A 12 -2.98 25.98 -2.23
N LEU A 13 -3.27 27.00 -3.04
CA LEU A 13 -4.27 26.90 -4.09
C LEU A 13 -3.88 25.69 -4.93
N GLY A 14 -4.65 24.60 -4.82
CA GLY A 14 -4.24 23.34 -5.41
C GLY A 14 -4.08 23.46 -6.92
N LEU A 15 -3.00 22.90 -7.47
CA LEU A 15 -2.73 22.86 -8.90
C LEU A 15 -3.78 21.94 -9.56
N ARG A 16 -4.45 22.41 -10.61
CA ARG A 16 -5.37 21.54 -11.36
C ARG A 16 -4.55 20.48 -12.08
N ASN A 17 -4.90 19.21 -11.90
CA ASN A 17 -4.28 18.12 -12.64
C ASN A 17 -4.68 18.21 -14.12
N GLU A 18 -3.70 18.23 -15.03
CA GLU A 18 -3.95 18.49 -16.45
C GLU A 18 -4.76 17.38 -17.13
N PHE A 19 -4.64 16.14 -16.65
CA PHE A 19 -5.27 14.97 -17.26
C PHE A 19 -6.67 14.69 -16.71
N TYR A 20 -6.86 14.92 -15.41
CA TYR A 20 -8.06 14.50 -14.68
C TYR A 20 -8.90 15.67 -14.16
N TYR A 21 -8.75 16.85 -14.74
CA TYR A 21 -9.61 18.00 -14.48
C TYR A 21 -10.56 18.22 -15.65
N SER A 22 -11.63 17.44 -15.70
CA SER A 22 -12.67 17.58 -16.73
C SER A 22 -13.59 18.76 -16.41
N PRO A 23 -13.98 19.60 -17.38
CA PRO A 23 -15.01 20.63 -17.16
C PRO A 23 -16.37 20.03 -16.79
N ASP A 24 -16.64 18.79 -17.20
CA ASP A 24 -17.88 18.06 -16.92
C ASP A 24 -17.80 17.24 -15.62
N GLY A 25 -16.69 17.33 -14.90
CA GLY A 25 -16.50 16.65 -13.62
C GLY A 25 -17.52 17.12 -12.58
N THR A 26 -18.13 16.16 -11.89
CA THR A 26 -19.20 16.44 -10.91
C THR A 26 -18.67 16.56 -9.48
N VAL A 27 -17.45 16.07 -9.23
CA VAL A 27 -16.82 16.07 -7.91
C VAL A 27 -15.35 16.46 -8.03
N VAL A 28 -14.95 17.39 -7.17
CA VAL A 28 -13.55 17.83 -7.02
C VAL A 28 -12.92 17.13 -5.82
N PHE A 29 -11.83 16.41 -6.06
CA PHE A 29 -10.94 15.88 -5.02
C PHE A 29 -9.71 16.78 -4.89
N GLN A 30 -9.22 16.93 -3.66
CA GLN A 30 -7.90 17.47 -3.36
C GLN A 30 -7.05 16.35 -2.78
N VAL A 31 -5.96 16.03 -3.48
CA VAL A 31 -4.98 15.00 -3.09
C VAL A 31 -3.62 15.66 -3.11
N ASP A 32 -2.94 15.66 -1.97
CA ASP A 32 -1.76 16.50 -1.74
C ASP A 32 -2.05 17.98 -2.09
N ASP A 33 -1.28 18.54 -3.02
CA ASP A 33 -1.40 19.89 -3.56
C ASP A 33 -2.15 19.94 -4.91
N GLN A 34 -2.76 18.84 -5.35
CA GLN A 34 -3.44 18.75 -6.64
C GLN A 34 -4.96 18.62 -6.54
N LEU A 35 -5.65 19.21 -7.52
CA LEU A 35 -7.10 19.13 -7.70
C LEU A 35 -7.45 18.24 -8.89
N PHE A 36 -8.36 17.30 -8.65
CA PHE A 36 -8.90 16.37 -9.64
C PHE A 36 -10.40 16.65 -9.79
N ASN A 37 -10.90 16.88 -11.00
CA ASN A 37 -12.33 17.08 -11.25
C ASN A 37 -12.86 15.94 -12.14
N VAL A 38 -13.56 15.00 -11.51
CA VAL A 38 -13.88 13.69 -12.11
C VAL A 38 -15.39 13.39 -12.04
N PRO A 39 -15.91 12.57 -12.97
CA PRO A 39 -17.29 12.08 -12.91
C PRO A 39 -17.52 11.17 -11.70
N ALA A 40 -18.48 11.53 -10.84
CA ALA A 40 -18.79 10.78 -9.62
C ALA A 40 -19.39 9.41 -9.92
N GLN A 41 -20.16 9.31 -11.01
CA GLN A 41 -20.85 8.09 -11.40
C GLN A 41 -19.88 6.91 -11.57
N THR A 42 -18.82 7.09 -12.36
CA THR A 42 -17.80 6.06 -12.62
C THR A 42 -17.13 5.58 -11.32
N LEU A 43 -16.84 6.51 -10.41
CA LEU A 43 -16.23 6.19 -9.12
C LEU A 43 -17.19 5.41 -8.21
N SER A 44 -18.45 5.83 -8.13
CA SER A 44 -19.46 5.17 -7.30
C SER A 44 -19.86 3.77 -7.78
N GLU A 45 -19.75 3.52 -9.08
CA GLU A 45 -20.02 2.21 -9.67
C GLU A 45 -18.91 1.21 -9.34
N ARG A 46 -17.67 1.69 -9.23
CA ARG A 46 -16.47 0.85 -9.04
C ARG A 46 -15.96 0.75 -7.61
N SER A 47 -16.40 1.64 -6.71
CA SER A 47 -15.95 1.69 -5.33
C SER A 47 -17.12 1.94 -4.37
N PRO A 48 -17.37 1.04 -3.39
CA PRO A 48 -18.36 1.28 -2.35
C PRO A 48 -17.95 2.46 -1.45
N VAL A 49 -16.65 2.67 -1.22
CA VAL A 49 -16.12 3.80 -0.45
C VAL A 49 -16.49 5.13 -1.10
N PHE A 50 -16.28 5.29 -2.41
CA PHE A 50 -16.68 6.52 -3.11
C PHE A 50 -18.19 6.69 -3.13
N ARG A 51 -18.95 5.62 -3.35
CA ARG A 51 -20.42 5.65 -3.29
C ARG A 51 -20.93 6.15 -1.95
N GLU A 52 -20.40 5.63 -0.84
CA GLU A 52 -20.77 6.08 0.51
C GLU A 52 -20.33 7.53 0.76
N MET A 53 -19.11 7.88 0.34
CA MET A 53 -18.56 9.23 0.45
C MET A 53 -19.46 10.26 -0.25
N PHE A 54 -20.00 9.93 -1.43
CA PHE A 54 -20.93 10.81 -2.15
C PHE A 54 -22.33 10.81 -1.54
N ALA A 55 -22.81 9.68 -1.02
CA ALA A 55 -24.12 9.61 -0.35
C ALA A 55 -24.20 10.49 0.91
N LYS A 56 -23.10 10.61 1.65
CA LYS A 56 -22.97 11.48 2.84
C LYS A 56 -22.85 12.97 2.50
N ARG A 57 -22.62 13.32 1.23
CA ARG A 57 -22.52 14.73 0.86
C ARG A 57 -23.89 15.40 1.01
N PRO A 58 -23.94 16.62 1.58
CA PRO A 58 -25.15 17.42 1.51
C PRO A 58 -25.52 17.52 0.04
N ARG A 59 -26.72 17.06 -0.32
CA ARG A 59 -27.25 17.33 -1.66
C ARG A 59 -27.18 18.84 -1.84
N PRO A 60 -26.66 19.34 -2.98
CA PRO A 60 -26.76 20.76 -3.26
C PRO A 60 -28.23 21.12 -3.10
N MET A 61 -28.53 22.08 -2.23
CA MET A 61 -29.89 22.60 -2.14
C MET A 61 -30.19 23.31 -3.47
N GLY A 62 -30.74 22.54 -4.41
CA GLY A 62 -31.65 22.95 -5.48
C GLY A 62 -31.20 23.95 -6.53
N ILE A 63 -30.00 24.55 -6.47
CA ILE A 63 -29.65 25.65 -7.37
C ILE A 63 -28.20 25.55 -7.85
N CYS A 64 -27.96 24.69 -8.84
CA CYS A 64 -26.86 24.89 -9.79
C CYS A 64 -27.43 24.71 -11.20
N PHE A 65 -27.51 25.85 -11.88
CA PHE A 65 -27.96 25.98 -13.24
C PHE A 65 -27.17 25.10 -14.21
N ARG A 66 -27.90 24.40 -15.08
CA ARG A 66 -27.35 23.95 -16.34
C ARG A 66 -26.85 25.17 -17.11
N LEU A 67 -25.58 25.18 -17.47
CA LEU A 67 -25.11 26.00 -18.58
C LEU A 67 -25.56 25.29 -19.86
N THR A 68 -26.61 25.81 -20.49
CA THR A 68 -26.82 25.57 -21.91
C THR A 68 -25.79 26.39 -22.71
N PRO A 69 -25.32 25.88 -23.86
CA PRO A 69 -24.44 26.63 -24.78
C PRO A 69 -25.03 27.96 -25.27
N ASP A 70 -26.36 28.15 -25.16
CA ASP A 70 -27.09 29.25 -25.79
C ASP A 70 -27.57 30.37 -24.84
N GLY A 71 -27.05 30.47 -23.61
CA GLY A 71 -27.27 31.64 -22.75
C GLY A 71 -27.84 31.38 -21.35
N PRO A 72 -27.87 32.41 -20.48
CA PRO A 72 -27.90 32.25 -19.03
C PRO A 72 -29.31 32.08 -18.49
N CYS A 73 -29.45 31.17 -17.52
CA CYS A 73 -30.60 31.19 -16.64
C CYS A 73 -30.49 32.40 -15.69
N GLN A 74 -31.36 33.40 -15.88
CA GLN A 74 -31.48 34.54 -14.98
C GLN A 74 -32.10 34.11 -13.64
N LEU A 75 -31.29 33.95 -12.59
CA LEU A 75 -31.82 34.07 -11.22
C LEU A 75 -31.78 35.54 -10.84
N HIS A 76 -32.97 36.11 -10.71
CA HIS A 76 -33.17 37.41 -10.11
C HIS A 76 -32.85 37.35 -8.61
N GLY A 77 -31.92 38.21 -8.17
CA GLY A 77 -32.08 38.94 -6.91
C GLY A 77 -31.20 38.56 -5.72
N ARG A 78 -29.95 39.07 -5.68
CA ARG A 78 -29.52 40.20 -4.83
C ARG A 78 -27.99 40.29 -4.75
N SER A 79 -27.46 41.33 -5.38
CA SER A 79 -26.23 42.09 -5.07
C SER A 79 -25.05 41.33 -4.45
N VAL A 80 -24.11 40.88 -5.29
CA VAL A 80 -22.74 40.53 -4.92
C VAL A 80 -21.79 41.40 -5.77
N PRO A 81 -20.69 41.93 -5.19
CA PRO A 81 -19.74 42.82 -5.88
C PRO A 81 -19.05 42.16 -7.08
N PRO A 82 -18.52 42.96 -8.03
CA PRO A 82 -18.04 42.48 -9.33
C PRO A 82 -16.82 41.56 -9.21
N PRO A 83 -16.68 40.55 -10.11
CA PRO A 83 -15.56 39.63 -10.09
C PRO A 83 -14.28 40.30 -10.64
N MET A 84 -13.14 40.05 -10.00
CA MET A 84 -11.83 40.42 -10.52
C MET A 84 -11.56 39.66 -11.84
N ARG A 85 -11.11 40.41 -12.87
CA ARG A 85 -10.71 39.87 -14.18
C ARG A 85 -9.57 38.87 -14.03
N GLY A 86 -9.75 37.66 -14.57
CA GLY A 86 -8.67 36.69 -14.78
C GLY A 86 -9.07 35.22 -14.72
N ILE A 87 -10.25 34.89 -14.19
CA ILE A 87 -10.72 33.50 -14.08
C ILE A 87 -12.05 33.40 -14.84
N GLN A 88 -12.09 32.64 -15.94
CA GLN A 88 -13.36 32.28 -16.58
C GLN A 88 -14.19 31.46 -15.59
N ALA A 89 -15.16 32.13 -14.96
CA ALA A 89 -16.08 31.57 -13.98
C ALA A 89 -17.27 30.85 -14.66
N GLY A 90 -16.98 29.97 -15.63
CA GLY A 90 -17.98 29.12 -16.25
C GLY A 90 -18.01 27.77 -15.54
N SER A 91 -19.03 27.54 -14.70
CA SER A 91 -19.31 26.26 -14.02
C SER A 91 -18.42 25.87 -12.83
N ALA A 92 -18.13 26.81 -11.93
CA ALA A 92 -17.65 26.42 -10.60
C ALA A 92 -18.83 25.88 -9.79
N CYS A 93 -19.09 24.58 -9.92
CA CYS A 93 -19.96 23.86 -9.00
C CYS A 93 -19.47 24.15 -7.57
N ASN A 94 -20.31 24.68 -6.69
CA ASN A 94 -19.99 25.14 -5.32
C ASN A 94 -19.52 24.02 -4.35
N TYR A 95 -18.97 22.92 -4.84
CA TYR A 95 -18.50 21.83 -4.01
C TYR A 95 -17.15 22.17 -3.40
N LYS A 96 -17.13 22.28 -2.07
CA LYS A 96 -15.90 22.16 -1.28
C LYS A 96 -15.15 20.89 -1.73
N PRO A 97 -13.85 20.95 -2.07
CA PRO A 97 -13.08 19.77 -2.46
C PRO A 97 -13.12 18.67 -1.39
N ILE A 98 -13.13 17.40 -1.83
CA ILE A 98 -12.95 16.24 -0.94
C ILE A 98 -11.45 16.06 -0.72
N HIS A 99 -10.99 16.20 0.52
CA HIS A 99 -9.57 15.97 0.85
C HIS A 99 -9.30 14.49 1.09
N LEU A 100 -8.36 13.90 0.34
CA LEU A 100 -7.87 12.53 0.55
C LEU A 100 -6.53 12.60 1.27
N LYS A 101 -6.52 12.34 2.60
CA LYS A 101 -5.35 12.58 3.47
C LYS A 101 -4.29 11.47 3.44
N HIS A 102 -4.63 10.29 2.96
CA HIS A 102 -3.78 9.08 3.03
C HIS A 102 -3.51 8.51 1.66
N THR A 103 -3.68 9.32 0.62
CA THR A 103 -3.48 8.92 -0.78
C THR A 103 -2.58 9.96 -1.38
N THR A 104 -1.52 9.52 -2.04
CA THR A 104 -0.68 10.44 -2.81
C THR A 104 -1.33 10.79 -4.14
N ALA A 105 -0.98 11.93 -4.72
CA ALA A 105 -1.45 12.32 -6.06
C ALA A 105 -1.12 11.22 -7.10
N PHE A 106 0.06 10.59 -6.99
CA PHE A 106 0.49 9.50 -7.86
C PHE A 106 -0.40 8.24 -7.73
N GLU A 107 -0.75 7.83 -6.51
CA GLU A 107 -1.65 6.70 -6.27
C GLU A 107 -3.05 6.98 -6.80
N PHE A 108 -3.56 8.18 -6.56
CA PHE A 108 -4.89 8.57 -7.04
C PHE A 108 -4.93 8.68 -8.57
N GLU A 109 -3.91 9.27 -9.19
CA GLU A 109 -3.75 9.33 -10.65
C GLU A 109 -3.69 7.94 -11.26
N THR A 110 -2.90 7.03 -10.68
CA THR A 110 -2.81 5.63 -11.12
C THR A 110 -4.16 4.92 -11.00
N LEU A 111 -4.95 5.22 -9.96
CA LEU A 111 -6.30 4.70 -9.85
C LEU A 111 -7.23 5.27 -10.93
N MET A 112 -7.15 6.57 -11.22
CA MET A 112 -7.93 7.19 -12.30
C MET A 112 -7.55 6.61 -13.67
N ASP A 113 -6.26 6.38 -13.91
CA ASP A 113 -5.77 5.68 -15.09
C ASP A 113 -6.45 4.32 -15.21
N SER A 114 -6.60 3.59 -14.11
CA SER A 114 -7.26 2.28 -14.11
C SER A 114 -8.75 2.32 -14.48
N PHE A 115 -9.42 3.45 -14.24
CA PHE A 115 -10.85 3.65 -14.47
C PHE A 115 -11.16 4.17 -15.86
N PHE A 116 -10.48 5.24 -16.26
CA PHE A 116 -10.81 6.02 -17.46
C PHE A 116 -9.95 5.63 -18.65
N HIS A 117 -8.68 5.33 -18.39
CA HIS A 117 -7.86 4.74 -19.41
C HIS A 117 -8.06 3.24 -19.33
N LYS A 118 -8.56 2.68 -20.42
CA LYS A 118 -8.37 1.26 -20.64
C LYS A 118 -6.86 1.03 -20.54
N ILE A 119 -6.37 0.49 -19.44
CA ILE A 119 -5.07 -0.19 -19.40
C ILE A 119 -5.02 -1.28 -20.51
N ASP A 120 -6.17 -1.59 -21.15
CA ASP A 120 -6.31 -2.27 -22.43
C ASP A 120 -5.60 -1.58 -23.63
N GLY A 121 -5.01 -0.40 -23.46
CA GLY A 121 -4.04 0.18 -24.42
C GLY A 121 -2.76 -0.64 -24.59
N GLY A 122 -2.62 -1.76 -23.86
CA GLY A 122 -1.57 -2.76 -24.07
C GLY A 122 -0.22 -2.40 -23.43
N LEU A 123 -0.10 -1.24 -22.80
CA LEU A 123 1.08 -0.90 -22.01
C LEU A 123 1.00 -1.59 -20.66
N LEU A 124 1.92 -2.53 -20.43
CA LEU A 124 2.13 -3.13 -19.12
C LEU A 124 2.40 -2.00 -18.11
N PRO A 125 1.68 -1.98 -16.97
CA PRO A 125 1.95 -0.98 -15.93
C PRO A 125 3.41 -1.10 -15.49
N THR A 126 4.03 0.02 -15.13
CA THR A 126 5.36 -0.01 -14.50
C THR A 126 5.24 -0.64 -13.11
N PRO A 127 6.32 -1.19 -12.53
CA PRO A 127 6.22 -1.81 -11.21
C PRO A 127 5.78 -0.83 -10.11
N GLU A 128 6.18 0.44 -10.20
CA GLU A 128 5.75 1.50 -9.29
C GLU A 128 4.24 1.77 -9.41
N ARG A 129 3.73 1.82 -10.64
CA ARG A 129 2.28 1.97 -10.90
C ARG A 129 1.51 0.72 -10.47
N SER A 130 2.06 -0.48 -10.65
CA SER A 130 1.44 -1.71 -10.17
C SER A 130 1.26 -1.69 -8.65
N LEU A 131 2.29 -1.27 -7.91
CA LEU A 131 2.23 -1.15 -6.46
C LEU A 131 1.27 -0.04 -6.00
N ALA A 132 1.33 1.13 -6.64
CA ALA A 132 0.44 2.24 -6.34
C ALA A 132 -1.03 1.86 -6.58
N LEU A 133 -1.30 1.11 -7.65
CA LEU A 133 -2.64 0.61 -7.94
C LEU A 133 -3.12 -0.39 -6.89
N LEU A 134 -2.28 -1.34 -6.45
CA LEU A 134 -2.64 -2.28 -5.38
C LEU A 134 -3.05 -1.53 -4.10
N ARG A 135 -2.25 -0.53 -3.69
CA ARG A 135 -2.53 0.27 -2.49
C ARG A 135 -3.81 1.10 -2.61
N ALA A 136 -3.95 1.83 -3.71
CA ALA A 136 -5.13 2.65 -3.95
C ALA A 136 -6.38 1.78 -4.06
N ALA A 137 -6.30 0.63 -4.73
CA ALA A 137 -7.41 -0.29 -4.86
C ALA A 137 -7.86 -0.84 -3.51
N HIS A 138 -6.92 -1.26 -2.65
CA HIS A 138 -7.25 -1.65 -1.28
C HIS A 138 -7.90 -0.50 -0.49
N GLN A 139 -7.29 0.69 -0.52
CA GLN A 139 -7.79 1.86 0.22
C GLN A 139 -9.21 2.27 -0.16
N PHE A 140 -9.58 2.16 -1.44
CA PHE A 140 -10.89 2.55 -1.94
C PHE A 140 -11.80 1.35 -2.22
N GLU A 141 -11.44 0.15 -1.78
CA GLU A 141 -12.19 -1.09 -2.02
C GLU A 141 -12.59 -1.30 -3.48
N VAL A 142 -11.63 -1.09 -4.38
CA VAL A 142 -11.80 -1.26 -5.82
C VAL A 142 -11.42 -2.68 -6.19
N ASP A 143 -12.34 -3.39 -6.85
CA ASP A 143 -12.05 -4.73 -7.36
C ASP A 143 -11.06 -4.67 -8.53
N ILE A 144 -9.88 -5.26 -8.30
CA ILE A 144 -8.80 -5.40 -9.27
C ILE A 144 -8.47 -6.87 -9.56
N SER A 145 -9.35 -7.80 -9.18
CA SER A 145 -9.15 -9.25 -9.36
C SER A 145 -8.77 -9.62 -10.79
N ALA A 146 -9.48 -9.06 -11.78
CA ALA A 146 -9.23 -9.27 -13.20
C ALA A 146 -7.84 -8.78 -13.70
N ARG A 147 -7.14 -7.96 -12.90
CA ARG A 147 -5.82 -7.41 -13.25
C ARG A 147 -4.70 -7.93 -12.35
N LEU A 148 -5.02 -8.67 -11.30
CA LEU A 148 -4.07 -9.07 -10.26
C LEU A 148 -2.92 -9.92 -10.83
N ASP A 149 -3.22 -10.87 -11.72
CA ASP A 149 -2.22 -11.68 -12.40
C ASP A 149 -1.22 -10.83 -13.21
N ALA A 150 -1.73 -9.86 -13.98
CA ALA A 150 -0.91 -8.98 -14.80
C ALA A 150 -0.02 -8.07 -13.94
N LEU A 151 -0.58 -7.47 -12.88
CA LEU A 151 0.15 -6.62 -11.94
C LEU A 151 1.26 -7.41 -11.24
N THR A 152 0.93 -8.63 -10.79
CA THR A 152 1.88 -9.53 -10.15
C THR A 152 2.96 -9.98 -11.12
N GLY A 153 2.60 -10.27 -12.37
CA GLY A 153 3.55 -10.60 -13.44
C GLY A 153 4.61 -9.51 -13.62
N VAL A 154 4.20 -8.24 -13.64
CA VAL A 154 5.11 -7.09 -13.71
C VAL A 154 6.02 -7.02 -12.47
N LEU A 155 5.44 -7.14 -11.28
CA LEU A 155 6.17 -7.07 -10.02
C LEU A 155 7.19 -8.22 -9.89
N ASN A 156 6.87 -9.38 -10.44
CA ASN A 156 7.74 -10.56 -10.41
C ASN A 156 8.81 -10.55 -11.52
N ALA A 157 8.55 -9.92 -12.66
CA ALA A 157 9.46 -9.90 -13.80
C ALA A 157 10.59 -8.86 -13.65
N THR A 158 10.39 -7.83 -12.83
CA THR A 158 11.29 -6.69 -12.80
C THR A 158 12.27 -6.80 -11.62
N TYR A 159 13.56 -6.54 -11.87
CA TYR A 159 14.53 -6.25 -10.81
C TYR A 159 14.15 -4.91 -10.16
N LEU A 160 13.24 -5.02 -9.20
CA LEU A 160 12.53 -3.90 -8.61
C LEU A 160 13.45 -2.98 -7.80
N PRO A 161 13.29 -1.64 -7.88
CA PRO A 161 13.78 -0.72 -6.85
C PRO A 161 13.01 -0.92 -5.52
N THR A 162 11.87 -1.61 -5.55
CA THR A 162 11.02 -1.88 -4.39
C THR A 162 11.45 -3.14 -3.64
N THR A 163 11.56 -3.03 -2.32
CA THR A 163 11.90 -4.17 -1.46
C THR A 163 10.83 -5.27 -1.49
N PRO A 164 11.20 -6.57 -1.54
CA PRO A 164 10.25 -7.69 -1.54
C PRO A 164 9.20 -7.64 -0.42
N ALA A 165 9.56 -7.14 0.77
CA ALA A 165 8.63 -7.01 1.89
C ALA A 165 7.46 -6.06 1.60
N THR A 166 7.70 -5.00 0.81
CA THR A 166 6.67 -4.04 0.41
C THR A 166 5.69 -4.66 -0.59
N ILE A 167 6.17 -5.53 -1.49
CA ILE A 167 5.31 -6.27 -2.42
C ILE A 167 4.39 -7.20 -1.64
N ILE A 168 4.96 -7.97 -0.72
CA ILE A 168 4.20 -8.93 0.08
C ILE A 168 3.15 -8.22 0.94
N GLY A 169 3.50 -7.12 1.60
CA GLY A 169 2.54 -6.33 2.37
C GLY A 169 1.37 -5.83 1.51
N ALA A 170 1.66 -5.28 0.32
CA ALA A 170 0.61 -4.79 -0.58
C ALA A 170 -0.29 -5.92 -1.11
N LEU A 171 0.28 -7.07 -1.46
CA LEU A 171 -0.49 -8.24 -1.90
C LEU A 171 -1.32 -8.84 -0.75
N GLU A 172 -0.81 -8.77 0.48
CA GLU A 172 -1.52 -9.24 1.67
C GLU A 172 -2.74 -8.38 1.98
N GLU A 173 -2.59 -7.05 1.93
CA GLU A 173 -3.69 -6.09 2.06
C GLU A 173 -4.79 -6.30 1.00
N CYS A 174 -4.40 -6.65 -0.23
CA CYS A 174 -5.36 -6.96 -1.30
C CYS A 174 -6.00 -8.35 -1.19
N THR A 175 -5.72 -9.11 -0.11
CA THR A 175 -6.15 -10.51 0.05
C THR A 175 -5.77 -11.44 -1.12
N ALA A 176 -4.73 -11.07 -1.89
CA ALA A 176 -4.28 -11.79 -3.07
C ALA A 176 -3.86 -13.22 -2.72
N ASP A 177 -4.12 -14.21 -3.58
CA ASP A 177 -3.69 -15.60 -3.34
C ASP A 177 -2.17 -15.63 -3.04
N PRO A 178 -1.72 -16.33 -1.97
CA PRO A 178 -0.32 -16.36 -1.58
C PRO A 178 0.68 -16.77 -2.68
N GLU A 179 0.22 -17.46 -3.74
CA GLU A 179 1.02 -17.75 -4.93
C GLU A 179 1.55 -16.47 -5.60
N HIS A 180 0.78 -15.38 -5.58
CA HIS A 180 1.22 -14.10 -6.13
C HIS A 180 2.46 -13.55 -5.40
N MET A 181 2.67 -13.95 -4.14
CA MET A 181 3.80 -13.53 -3.32
C MET A 181 5.04 -14.41 -3.53
N ARG A 182 4.95 -15.53 -4.26
CA ARG A 182 5.98 -16.58 -4.33
C ARG A 182 7.37 -16.04 -4.62
N ARG A 183 7.54 -15.21 -5.65
CA ARG A 183 8.86 -14.66 -6.01
C ARG A 183 9.42 -13.73 -4.94
N ALA A 184 8.59 -12.87 -4.36
CA ALA A 184 9.03 -12.00 -3.28
C ALA A 184 9.43 -12.81 -2.03
N LEU A 185 8.71 -13.90 -1.74
CA LEU A 185 9.05 -14.85 -0.68
C LEU A 185 10.38 -15.56 -0.96
N GLU A 186 10.61 -16.06 -2.17
CA GLU A 186 11.89 -16.65 -2.59
C GLU A 186 13.05 -15.68 -2.37
N CYS A 187 12.91 -14.41 -2.76
CA CYS A 187 13.92 -13.38 -2.53
C CYS A 187 14.24 -13.19 -1.05
N ILE A 188 13.22 -13.14 -0.18
CA ILE A 188 13.41 -13.00 1.27
C ILE A 188 13.95 -14.28 1.90
N VAL A 189 13.61 -15.47 1.38
CA VAL A 189 14.09 -16.73 1.93
C VAL A 189 15.56 -16.95 1.60
N ARG A 190 15.99 -16.68 0.35
CA ARG A 190 17.37 -16.93 -0.12
C ARG A 190 18.40 -15.93 0.38
N ARG A 191 17.99 -14.70 0.69
CA ARG A 191 18.95 -13.64 1.05
C ARG A 191 19.74 -13.99 2.31
N GLN A 192 21.01 -13.60 2.35
CA GLN A 192 21.86 -13.82 3.51
C GLN A 192 21.44 -12.95 4.70
N MET A 193 21.05 -11.70 4.43
CA MET A 193 20.70 -10.75 5.47
C MET A 193 19.38 -11.11 6.17
N PRO A 194 19.30 -10.98 7.52
CA PRO A 194 18.06 -11.10 8.25
C PRO A 194 17.06 -10.00 7.84
N MET A 195 15.79 -10.25 8.14
CA MET A 195 14.73 -9.26 7.94
C MET A 195 14.90 -8.11 8.93
N SER A 196 14.87 -6.88 8.40
CA SER A 196 14.88 -5.68 9.25
C SER A 196 13.54 -5.51 9.95
N GLY A 197 13.52 -4.81 11.09
CA GLY A 197 12.27 -4.51 11.80
C GLY A 197 11.25 -3.75 10.94
N ALA A 198 11.73 -2.86 10.06
CA ALA A 198 10.88 -2.11 9.14
C ALA A 198 10.25 -3.00 8.05
N GLU A 199 10.97 -4.01 7.55
CA GLU A 199 10.40 -5.01 6.64
C GLU A 199 9.37 -5.87 7.34
N ALA A 200 9.70 -6.37 8.55
CA ALA A 200 8.81 -7.17 9.35
C ALA A 200 7.49 -6.43 9.67
N ALA A 201 7.55 -5.12 9.93
CA ALA A 201 6.36 -4.32 10.21
C ALA A 201 5.37 -4.22 9.04
N ARG A 202 5.76 -4.57 7.80
CA ARG A 202 4.90 -4.50 6.60
C ARG A 202 4.10 -5.77 6.34
N MET A 203 4.27 -6.80 7.16
CA MET A 203 3.74 -8.14 6.89
C MET A 203 2.99 -8.62 8.14
N SER A 204 1.98 -9.45 7.96
CA SER A 204 1.32 -10.09 9.10
C SER A 204 2.29 -10.96 9.91
N ARG A 205 1.87 -11.34 11.10
CA ARG A 205 2.65 -12.23 11.95
C ARG A 205 2.81 -13.60 11.29
N GLU A 206 1.74 -14.09 10.67
CA GLU A 206 1.65 -15.40 10.05
C GLU A 206 2.65 -15.52 8.91
N VAL A 207 2.71 -14.51 8.04
CA VAL A 207 3.69 -14.45 6.95
C VAL A 207 5.12 -14.37 7.49
N ARG A 208 5.37 -13.55 8.52
CA ARG A 208 6.70 -13.44 9.15
C ARG A 208 7.18 -14.75 9.74
N ASP A 209 6.36 -15.38 10.56
CA ASP A 209 6.68 -16.65 11.23
C ASP A 209 6.91 -17.75 10.19
N GLY A 210 6.13 -17.74 9.11
CA GLY A 210 6.31 -18.60 7.96
C GLY A 210 7.64 -18.39 7.23
N ILE A 211 8.04 -17.14 6.99
CA ILE A 211 9.34 -16.80 6.39
C ILE A 211 10.49 -17.26 7.28
N VAL A 212 10.41 -17.08 8.60
CA VAL A 212 11.44 -17.52 9.53
C VAL A 212 11.64 -19.04 9.44
N LYS A 213 10.54 -19.81 9.42
CA LYS A 213 10.57 -21.27 9.26
C LYS A 213 11.16 -21.68 7.90
N ALA A 214 10.73 -21.04 6.81
CA ALA A 214 11.22 -21.32 5.47
C ALA A 214 12.73 -21.03 5.35
N ARG A 215 13.21 -19.94 5.96
CA ARG A 215 14.64 -19.59 6.03
C ARG A 215 15.44 -20.61 6.82
N ASP A 216 14.99 -20.95 8.03
CA ASP A 216 15.65 -21.95 8.88
C ASP A 216 15.79 -23.29 8.15
N ARG A 217 14.73 -23.72 7.45
CA ARG A 217 14.77 -24.90 6.59
C ARG A 217 15.79 -24.76 5.46
N TYR A 218 15.72 -23.67 4.69
CA TYR A 218 16.63 -23.39 3.58
C TYR A 218 18.10 -23.45 3.99
N PHE A 219 18.48 -22.77 5.08
CA PHE A 219 19.88 -22.75 5.55
C PHE A 219 20.32 -24.09 6.13
N ARG A 220 19.46 -24.79 6.88
CA ARG A 220 19.78 -26.11 7.44
C ARG A 220 20.02 -27.15 6.34
N GLU A 221 19.18 -27.18 5.32
CA GLU A 221 19.30 -28.10 4.19
C GLU A 221 20.50 -27.72 3.30
N SER A 222 20.72 -26.43 3.07
CA SER A 222 21.90 -25.94 2.33
C SER A 222 23.23 -26.26 3.02
N GLN A 223 23.28 -26.33 4.35
CA GLN A 223 24.50 -26.70 5.09
C GLN A 223 24.78 -28.20 5.09
N ARG A 224 23.73 -29.03 5.04
CA ARG A 224 23.86 -30.50 5.04
C ARG A 224 24.44 -31.03 3.75
N SER A 225 24.27 -30.28 2.68
CA SER A 225 24.82 -30.63 1.39
C SER A 225 26.04 -29.75 1.13
N SER A 226 27.22 -30.26 1.48
CA SER A 226 28.48 -29.51 1.35
C SER A 226 28.98 -29.39 -0.11
N CYS A 227 28.28 -30.03 -1.05
CA CYS A 227 28.67 -30.17 -2.45
C CYS A 227 27.57 -29.75 -3.44
N VAL A 228 26.54 -29.02 -3.00
CA VAL A 228 25.39 -28.68 -3.86
C VAL A 228 25.70 -27.56 -4.82
N ASP A 229 25.36 -27.83 -6.07
CA ASP A 229 25.23 -26.84 -7.12
C ASP A 229 24.13 -25.82 -6.76
N GLU A 230 24.21 -24.62 -7.32
CA GLU A 230 23.20 -23.57 -7.10
C GLU A 230 21.79 -23.99 -7.54
N ALA A 231 21.67 -24.98 -8.44
CA ALA A 231 20.40 -25.55 -8.86
C ALA A 231 19.66 -26.23 -7.69
N ASP A 232 20.37 -27.04 -6.92
CA ASP A 232 19.79 -27.78 -5.80
C ASP A 232 19.41 -26.82 -4.64
N LYS A 233 20.18 -25.74 -4.45
CA LYS A 233 19.79 -24.67 -3.52
C LYS A 233 18.52 -23.95 -3.97
N ALA A 234 18.35 -23.73 -5.28
CA ALA A 234 17.14 -23.12 -5.81
C ALA A 234 15.92 -24.03 -5.61
N GLU A 235 16.07 -25.34 -5.77
CA GLU A 235 15.03 -26.34 -5.50
C GLU A 235 14.63 -26.37 -4.02
N VAL A 236 15.60 -26.45 -3.11
CA VAL A 236 15.36 -26.38 -1.66
C VAL A 236 14.59 -25.11 -1.26
N CYS A 237 14.94 -23.97 -1.87
CA CYS A 237 14.20 -22.73 -1.64
C CYS A 237 12.77 -22.81 -2.19
N ALA A 238 12.60 -23.31 -3.41
CA ALA A 238 11.29 -23.42 -4.05
C ALA A 238 10.35 -24.31 -3.22
N ASP A 239 10.85 -25.40 -2.67
CA ASP A 239 10.12 -26.30 -1.79
C ASP A 239 9.73 -25.65 -0.46
N ALA A 240 10.68 -24.97 0.19
CA ALA A 240 10.42 -24.25 1.44
C ALA A 240 9.37 -23.14 1.25
N VAL A 241 9.43 -22.41 0.13
CA VAL A 241 8.44 -21.39 -0.22
C VAL A 241 7.10 -22.01 -0.60
N ALA A 242 7.09 -23.12 -1.34
CA ALA A 242 5.85 -23.82 -1.68
C ALA A 242 5.11 -24.32 -0.43
N GLU A 243 5.85 -24.78 0.59
CA GLU A 243 5.27 -25.15 1.89
C GLU A 243 4.70 -23.95 2.64
N LEU A 244 5.41 -22.83 2.64
CA LEU A 244 4.91 -21.58 3.20
C LEU A 244 3.62 -21.13 2.51
N VAL A 245 3.60 -21.06 1.18
CA VAL A 245 2.44 -20.67 0.39
C VAL A 245 1.23 -21.57 0.68
N ARG A 246 1.43 -22.89 0.75
CA ARG A 246 0.37 -23.84 1.12
C ARG A 246 -0.17 -23.57 2.52
N THR A 247 0.71 -23.33 3.48
CA THR A 247 0.33 -23.03 4.88
C THR A 247 -0.50 -21.76 4.97
N LEU A 248 -0.10 -20.70 4.25
CA LEU A 248 -0.83 -19.44 4.20
C LEU A 248 -2.21 -19.61 3.55
N ARG A 249 -2.31 -20.39 2.46
CA ARG A 249 -3.59 -20.68 1.81
C ARG A 249 -4.54 -21.43 2.76
N THR A 250 -4.07 -22.50 3.39
CA THR A 250 -4.87 -23.27 4.35
C THR A 250 -5.31 -22.42 5.55
N SER A 251 -4.45 -21.55 6.07
CA SER A 251 -4.80 -20.68 7.20
C SER A 251 -5.93 -19.69 6.83
N ARG A 252 -5.90 -19.15 5.61
CA ARG A 252 -6.96 -18.26 5.11
C ARG A 252 -8.28 -18.98 4.89
N GLU A 253 -8.24 -20.20 4.34
CA GLU A 253 -9.45 -21.00 4.08
C GLU A 253 -10.15 -21.45 5.36
N THR A 254 -9.36 -21.83 6.37
CA THR A 254 -9.90 -22.41 7.62
C THR A 254 -10.25 -21.36 8.66
N GLY A 255 -9.78 -20.12 8.51
CA GLY A 255 -9.79 -19.11 9.58
C GLY A 255 -9.00 -19.55 10.83
N TYR A 256 -8.30 -20.68 10.74
CA TYR A 256 -7.51 -21.29 11.80
C TYR A 256 -6.06 -20.95 11.53
N ASP A 257 -5.36 -20.50 12.57
CA ASP A 257 -3.91 -20.24 12.50
C ASP A 257 -3.15 -21.54 12.91
N PRO A 258 -2.64 -22.33 11.95
CA PRO A 258 -1.89 -23.53 12.27
C PRO A 258 -0.54 -23.23 12.93
N ILE A 259 -0.03 -21.99 12.86
CA ILE A 259 1.22 -21.58 13.51
C ILE A 259 1.02 -21.49 15.03
N ARG A 260 -0.21 -21.23 15.49
CA ARG A 260 -0.59 -21.22 16.90
C ARG A 260 -0.62 -22.61 17.56
N GLY A 261 -0.76 -23.67 16.77
CA GLY A 261 -1.05 -25.03 17.27
C GLY A 261 0.11 -25.83 17.88
N ARG A 262 1.34 -25.30 17.96
CA ARG A 262 2.52 -26.07 18.44
C ARG A 262 3.29 -25.47 19.63
N GLY A 263 2.75 -24.47 20.33
CA GLY A 263 3.50 -23.83 21.43
C GLY A 263 2.68 -23.17 22.54
N ALA A 264 1.39 -23.49 22.70
CA ALA A 264 0.58 -22.99 23.82
C ALA A 264 0.60 -23.95 25.03
N GLY A 265 1.74 -24.60 25.28
CA GLY A 265 2.00 -25.36 26.49
C GLY A 265 3.12 -24.67 27.27
N LEU A 266 2.76 -24.08 28.41
CA LEU A 266 3.63 -23.47 29.43
C LEU A 266 4.30 -22.15 29.01
N TYR A 267 3.57 -21.04 29.12
CA TYR A 267 4.03 -19.77 29.73
C TYR A 267 2.82 -18.82 29.75
N SER A 268 1.93 -19.05 30.71
CA SER A 268 0.88 -18.10 31.11
C SER A 268 1.23 -17.61 32.51
N GLU A 269 1.05 -16.32 32.74
CA GLU A 269 1.20 -15.58 34.01
C GLU A 269 2.67 -15.35 34.42
N THR A 270 3.19 -14.13 34.59
CA THR A 270 2.62 -12.86 35.06
C THR A 270 3.45 -11.72 34.48
N PHE A 271 2.85 -10.66 33.92
CA PHE A 271 3.43 -9.31 34.04
C PHE A 271 2.34 -8.25 33.81
N SER A 272 1.68 -7.89 34.91
CA SER A 272 1.02 -6.60 35.05
C SER A 272 1.73 -5.84 36.16
N ARG A 273 2.18 -4.64 35.79
CA ARG A 273 2.26 -3.42 36.59
C ARG A 273 3.31 -3.30 37.71
N GLU A 274 4.00 -2.16 37.61
CA GLU A 274 4.69 -1.40 38.66
C GLU A 274 6.05 -1.91 39.15
N GLY A 275 7.07 -1.07 38.98
CA GLY A 275 8.40 -1.29 39.52
C GLY A 275 9.47 -0.46 38.81
N VAL A 276 9.58 0.81 39.19
CA VAL A 276 10.83 1.57 39.14
C VAL A 276 11.95 0.70 39.72
N PHE A 277 13.10 0.55 39.05
CA PHE A 277 14.38 0.47 39.76
C PHE A 277 15.60 0.77 38.87
N ASP A 278 16.47 1.55 39.48
CA ASP A 278 17.85 1.89 39.13
C ASP A 278 18.75 0.68 38.86
N GLY A 279 19.85 0.97 38.19
CA GLY A 279 20.86 -0.01 37.82
C GLY A 279 21.66 -0.59 38.99
N ALA A 280 22.12 -1.82 38.78
CA ALA A 280 23.43 -2.29 39.19
C ALA A 280 23.75 -3.59 38.44
N ALA A 281 25.02 -3.69 38.07
CA ALA A 281 25.64 -4.79 37.36
C ALA A 281 25.54 -6.13 38.09
N VAL A 282 25.31 -7.22 37.35
CA VAL A 282 25.95 -8.52 37.61
C VAL A 282 26.24 -9.18 36.25
N GLY A 283 27.51 -9.47 36.01
CA GLY A 283 27.97 -10.18 34.83
C GLY A 283 27.65 -11.67 34.87
N ALA A 284 27.35 -12.23 33.70
CA ALA A 284 27.50 -13.65 33.45
C ALA A 284 27.95 -13.85 32.00
N GLN A 285 29.19 -14.32 31.86
CA GLN A 285 29.81 -14.73 30.61
C GLN A 285 29.07 -15.95 30.04
N LEU A 286 28.52 -15.80 28.85
CA LEU A 286 28.30 -16.92 27.93
C LEU A 286 29.11 -16.65 26.66
N ARG A 287 30.27 -17.30 26.59
CA ARG A 287 31.10 -17.41 25.39
C ARG A 287 30.36 -18.30 24.40
N VAL A 288 29.92 -17.74 23.28
CA VAL A 288 29.66 -18.51 22.06
C VAL A 288 30.44 -17.82 20.95
N GLY A 289 31.50 -18.50 20.51
CA GLY A 289 32.46 -17.97 19.54
C GLY A 289 31.83 -17.82 18.16
N TRP A 290 31.86 -16.61 17.63
CA TRP A 290 31.68 -16.33 16.21
C TRP A 290 33.06 -16.05 15.61
N PRO A 291 33.38 -16.59 14.41
CA PRO A 291 34.66 -16.32 13.78
C PRO A 291 34.73 -14.85 13.33
N ALA A 292 35.82 -14.19 13.73
CA ALA A 292 36.14 -12.82 13.39
C ALA A 292 36.34 -12.67 11.86
N ILE A 293 35.56 -11.80 11.23
CA ILE A 293 35.82 -11.32 9.87
C ILE A 293 36.85 -10.19 9.98
N ALA A 294 37.97 -10.38 9.29
CA ALA A 294 39.09 -9.45 9.23
C ALA A 294 38.66 -8.08 8.68
N ARG A 295 39.10 -7.03 9.38
CA ARG A 295 39.10 -5.64 8.92
C ARG A 295 40.10 -5.52 7.76
N LEU A 296 39.61 -5.12 6.58
CA LEU A 296 40.47 -4.54 5.55
C LEU A 296 40.50 -3.02 5.77
N SER A 297 41.70 -2.54 6.06
CA SER A 297 42.12 -1.14 6.08
C SER A 297 41.99 -0.55 4.68
N TRP A 298 41.47 0.66 4.58
CA TRP A 298 41.64 1.52 3.42
C TRP A 298 42.80 2.46 3.72
N GLU A 299 43.87 2.34 2.93
CA GLU A 299 44.73 3.47 2.56
C GLU A 299 44.34 3.90 1.14
#